data_AF-A0A0D0C6G0-F1
#
_entry.id   AF-A0A0D0C6G0-F1
#
_cell.length_a   1.000
_cell.length_b   1.000
_cell.length_c   1.000
_cell.angle_alpha   90.00
_cell.angle_beta   90.00
_cell.angle_gamma   90.00
#
_symmetry.space_group_name_H-M   'P 1'
#
loop_
_entity.id
_entity.type
_entity.pdbx_description
1 polymer ?
#
loop_
_entity_poly.entity_id
_entity_poly.type
_entity_poly.pdbx_seq_one_letter_code
_entity_poly.pdbx_strand_id
1 'polypeptide(L)'
;KKLRAWDAVHQVNTALNMHTAIYHQCRKVMIALGGTPVLLQQYQELKQEHLQLKTIKIAPSVTGTHEENLPWSWTMNASLKAGNWMLEFLQVKFHCAKANIDHCTKEVESLKMEMQWMADFFQHHSDKWRQFTAEAKAKQNVGRACFAKKQAKTWGTLHDQVITLIHCFHLA
;
A
#
# COMPACT_ATOMS: atom_id res chain seq x y z
N LYS A 1 5.32 -7.20 16.10
CA LYS A 1 5.14 -7.67 14.70
C LYS A 1 5.79 -6.63 13.79
N LYS A 2 6.96 -6.92 13.21
CA LYS A 2 7.64 -6.00 12.27
C LYS A 2 6.86 -6.01 10.95
N LEU A 3 6.48 -4.85 10.43
CA LEU A 3 5.75 -4.75 9.17
C LEU A 3 6.75 -4.80 8.01
N ARG A 4 6.43 -5.51 6.91
CA ARG A 4 7.30 -5.60 5.71
C ARG A 4 7.74 -4.22 5.18
N ALA A 5 6.88 -3.22 5.31
CA ALA A 5 7.19 -1.83 4.96
C ALA A 5 8.36 -1.26 5.79
N TRP A 6 8.47 -1.64 7.07
CA TRP A 6 9.55 -1.19 7.95
C TRP A 6 10.91 -1.74 7.51
N ASP A 7 10.96 -3.02 7.13
CA ASP A 7 12.20 -3.63 6.65
C ASP A 7 12.63 -3.05 5.29
N ALA A 8 11.68 -2.76 4.40
CA ALA A 8 11.96 -2.07 3.13
C ALA A 8 12.54 -0.65 3.36
N VAL A 9 11.93 0.13 4.25
CA VAL A 9 12.44 1.46 4.63
C VAL A 9 13.84 1.35 5.24
N HIS A 10 14.06 0.35 6.11
CA HIS A 10 15.36 0.14 6.73
C HIS A 10 16.45 -0.25 5.72
N GLN A 11 16.13 -1.10 4.74
CA GLN A 11 17.05 -1.45 3.64
C GLN A 11 17.42 -0.23 2.80
N VAL A 12 16.44 0.58 2.41
CA VAL A 12 16.70 1.83 1.67
C VAL A 12 17.58 2.78 2.48
N ASN A 13 17.30 2.94 3.78
CA ASN A 13 18.10 3.80 4.64
C ASN A 13 19.54 3.28 4.82
N THR A 14 19.71 1.96 4.88
CA THR A 14 21.04 1.33 4.97
C THR A 14 21.85 1.59 3.71
N ALA A 15 21.25 1.38 2.53
CA ALA A 15 21.89 1.69 1.26
C ALA A 15 22.23 3.18 1.14
N LEU A 16 21.30 4.07 1.52
CA LEU A 16 21.52 5.51 1.51
C LEU A 16 22.72 5.92 2.38
N ASN A 17 22.84 5.37 3.58
CA ASN A 17 23.95 5.65 4.48
C ASN A 17 25.29 5.18 3.90
N MET A 18 25.32 3.99 3.28
CA MET A 18 26.53 3.49 2.60
C MET A 18 26.96 4.42 1.47
N HIS A 19 26.04 4.80 0.58
CA HIS A 19 26.34 5.71 -0.52
C HIS A 19 26.77 7.10 -0.05
N THR A 20 26.16 7.61 1.02
CA THR A 20 26.54 8.87 1.67
C THR A 20 27.99 8.81 2.19
N ALA A 21 28.36 7.74 2.88
CA ALA A 21 29.72 7.56 3.39
C ALA A 21 30.76 7.47 2.26
N ILE A 22 30.46 6.71 1.20
CA ILE A 22 31.31 6.62 0.01
C ILE A 22 31.50 8.00 -0.63
N TYR A 23 30.41 8.75 -0.82
CA TYR A 23 30.45 10.10 -1.39
C TYR A 23 31.37 11.03 -0.60
N HIS A 24 31.22 11.07 0.73
CA HIS A 24 32.07 11.89 1.58
C HIS A 24 33.54 11.51 1.47
N GLN A 25 33.85 10.21 1.41
CA GLN A 25 35.22 9.74 1.27
C GLN A 25 35.82 10.15 -0.08
N CYS A 26 35.09 9.95 -1.18
CA CYS A 26 35.52 10.36 -2.51
C CYS A 26 35.76 11.88 -2.57
N ARG A 27 34.87 12.69 -1.99
CA ARG A 27 35.03 14.15 -1.95
C ARG A 27 36.25 14.59 -1.14
N LYS A 28 36.53 13.94 0.00
CA LYS A 28 37.75 14.19 0.79
C LYS A 28 39.01 13.93 -0.03
N VAL A 29 39.06 12.80 -0.73
CA VAL A 29 40.19 12.45 -1.60
C VAL A 29 40.31 13.45 -2.76
N MET A 30 39.20 13.85 -3.37
CA MET A 30 39.17 14.84 -4.45
C MET A 30 39.76 16.20 -4.02
N ILE A 31 39.46 16.64 -2.79
CA ILE A 31 40.05 17.86 -2.22
C ILE A 31 41.55 17.66 -1.97
N ALA A 32 41.95 16.52 -1.39
CA ALA A 32 43.36 16.22 -1.09
C ALA A 32 44.23 16.14 -2.36
N LEU A 33 43.66 15.71 -3.48
CA LEU A 33 44.35 15.63 -4.78
C LEU A 33 44.39 16.97 -5.55
N GLY A 34 43.89 18.06 -4.97
CA GLY A 34 43.88 19.38 -5.63
C GLY A 34 42.83 19.49 -6.73
N GLY A 35 41.65 18.89 -6.52
CA GLY A 35 40.54 18.96 -7.46
C GLY A 35 40.24 20.40 -7.92
N THR A 36 39.93 20.56 -9.21
CA THR A 36 39.69 21.89 -9.78
C THR A 36 38.46 22.55 -9.15
N PRO A 37 38.42 23.89 -9.07
CA PRO A 37 37.26 24.60 -8.51
C PRO A 37 35.95 24.24 -9.21
N VAL A 38 35.98 24.00 -10.51
CA VAL A 38 34.83 23.55 -11.31
C VAL A 38 34.34 22.18 -10.84
N LEU A 39 35.25 21.24 -10.60
CA LEU A 39 34.92 19.90 -10.12
C LEU A 39 34.35 19.95 -8.70
N LEU A 40 34.94 20.76 -7.81
CA LEU A 40 34.46 20.92 -6.43
C LEU A 40 33.11 21.67 -6.34
N GLN A 41 32.81 22.53 -7.32
CA GLN A 41 31.50 23.19 -7.45
C GLN A 41 30.42 22.23 -7.97
N GLN A 42 30.78 21.29 -8.85
CA GLN A 42 29.89 20.23 -9.32
C GLN A 42 29.59 19.21 -8.21
N TYR A 43 30.62 18.78 -7.47
CA TYR A 43 30.52 17.83 -6.35
C TYR A 43 30.43 18.57 -5.01
N GLN A 44 29.27 19.18 -4.74
CA GLN A 44 29.04 19.96 -3.53
C GLN A 44 29.08 19.11 -2.26
N GLU A 45 29.18 19.77 -1.10
CA GLU A 45 29.09 19.08 0.19
C GLU A 45 27.68 18.52 0.41
N LEU A 46 27.61 17.22 0.73
CA LEU A 46 26.36 16.54 1.02
C LEU A 46 26.00 16.76 2.49
N LYS A 47 24.99 17.58 2.75
CA LYS A 47 24.49 17.86 4.10
C LYS A 47 23.30 16.98 4.42
N GLN A 48 23.02 16.79 5.71
CA GLN A 48 21.87 16.01 6.18
C GLN A 48 20.53 16.54 5.64
N GLU A 49 20.42 17.86 5.44
CA GLU A 49 19.25 18.50 4.85
C GLU A 49 18.98 18.08 3.39
N HIS A 50 20.02 17.69 2.64
CA HIS A 50 19.90 17.18 1.28
C HIS A 50 19.45 15.70 1.24
N LEU A 51 19.64 14.97 2.35
CA LEU A 51 19.27 13.57 2.51
C LEU A 51 17.84 13.39 3.03
N GLN A 52 17.24 14.46 3.56
CA GLN A 52 15.84 14.44 3.93
C GLN A 52 15.00 14.34 2.66
N LEU A 53 14.24 13.24 2.55
CA LEU A 53 13.10 13.13 1.64
C LEU A 53 12.06 14.16 2.04
N LYS A 54 12.29 15.43 1.71
CA LYS A 54 11.20 16.39 1.61
C LYS A 54 10.39 15.91 0.42
N THR A 55 9.16 15.48 0.65
CA THR A 55 8.20 15.22 -0.42
C THR A 55 8.05 16.54 -1.17
N ILE A 56 8.83 16.70 -2.24
CA ILE A 56 8.67 17.83 -3.15
C ILE A 56 7.25 17.67 -3.68
N LYS A 57 6.36 18.60 -3.32
CA LYS A 57 5.08 18.75 -3.99
C LYS A 57 5.39 19.21 -5.41
N ILE A 58 5.66 18.27 -6.29
CA ILE A 58 5.74 18.55 -7.72
C ILE A 58 4.31 18.79 -8.17
N ALA A 59 3.88 20.06 -8.16
CA ALA A 59 2.61 20.46 -8.73
C ALA A 59 2.74 20.37 -10.25
N PRO A 60 1.99 19.50 -10.94
CA PRO A 60 2.11 19.34 -12.40
C PRO A 60 1.70 20.59 -13.19
N SER A 61 1.03 21.54 -12.53
CA SER A 61 0.44 22.74 -13.14
C SER A 61 1.37 23.95 -13.18
N VAL A 62 2.53 23.92 -12.52
CA VAL A 62 3.45 25.07 -12.45
C VAL A 62 4.71 24.79 -13.25
N THR A 63 4.67 25.14 -14.54
CA THR A 63 5.84 25.13 -15.42
C THR A 63 6.76 26.29 -15.01
N GLY A 64 7.95 25.98 -14.47
CA GLY A 64 9.01 26.97 -14.21
C GLY A 64 9.56 27.01 -12.77
N THR A 65 8.84 26.55 -11.74
CA THR A 65 9.34 26.49 -10.35
C THR A 65 10.16 25.24 -10.04
N HIS A 66 10.51 24.46 -11.06
CA HIS A 66 10.91 23.07 -10.93
C HIS A 66 12.40 22.88 -10.55
N GLU A 67 13.26 23.85 -10.84
CA GLU A 67 14.71 23.75 -10.56
C GLU A 67 15.09 24.30 -9.18
N GLU A 68 14.34 25.27 -8.65
CA GLU A 68 14.73 26.03 -7.45
C GLU A 68 14.72 25.21 -6.15
N ASN A 69 14.00 24.08 -6.11
CA ASN A 69 13.83 23.25 -4.90
C ASN A 69 14.33 21.81 -5.01
N LEU A 70 14.99 21.44 -6.13
CA LEU A 70 15.60 20.11 -6.25
C LEU A 70 16.96 20.08 -5.55
N PRO A 71 17.31 19.02 -4.82
CA PRO A 71 18.66 18.87 -4.31
C PRO A 71 19.66 18.84 -5.48
N TRP A 72 20.77 19.57 -5.35
CA TRP A 72 21.80 19.71 -6.39
C TRP A 72 22.34 18.37 -6.92
N SER A 73 22.26 17.30 -6.13
CA SER A 73 22.66 15.96 -6.53
C SER A 73 21.81 15.39 -7.68
N TRP A 74 20.57 15.87 -7.84
CA TRP A 74 19.66 15.48 -8.94
C TRP A 74 19.97 16.23 -10.25
N THR A 75 20.58 17.42 -10.18
CA THR A 75 20.93 18.22 -11.36
C THR A 75 22.38 18.01 -11.82
N MET A 76 23.20 17.28 -11.05
CA MET A 76 24.62 17.07 -11.30
C MET A 76 24.94 16.38 -12.65
N ASN A 77 23.96 15.68 -13.24
CA ASN A 77 24.07 14.98 -14.53
C ASN A 77 23.06 15.46 -15.58
N ALA A 78 22.47 16.65 -15.40
CA ALA A 78 21.43 17.20 -16.29
C ALA A 78 21.91 17.49 -17.72
N SER A 79 23.22 17.45 -17.98
CA SER A 79 23.79 17.50 -19.34
C SER A 79 23.49 16.24 -20.17
N LEU A 80 23.12 15.11 -19.53
CA LEU A 80 22.50 13.98 -20.22
C LEU A 80 21.01 14.29 -20.46
N LYS A 81 20.73 14.98 -21.56
CA LYS A 81 19.38 15.22 -22.13
C LYS A 81 18.36 15.72 -21.09
N ALA A 82 18.54 16.97 -20.67
CA ALA A 82 17.54 17.76 -19.97
C ALA A 82 16.14 17.56 -20.60
N GLY A 83 15.25 16.88 -19.87
CA GLY A 83 13.86 16.64 -20.25
C GLY A 83 13.35 15.21 -20.02
N ASN A 84 14.14 14.17 -20.28
CA ASN A 84 13.58 12.81 -20.35
C ASN A 84 13.33 12.16 -18.98
N TRP A 85 14.26 12.25 -18.04
CA TRP A 85 14.17 11.52 -16.77
C TRP A 85 13.04 12.01 -15.85
N MET A 86 12.70 13.31 -15.89
CA MET A 86 11.62 13.87 -15.08
C MET A 86 10.25 13.41 -15.58
N LEU A 87 10.10 13.35 -16.91
CA LEU A 87 8.89 12.83 -17.54
C LEU A 87 8.71 11.35 -17.20
N GLU A 88 9.80 10.56 -17.25
CA GLU A 88 9.80 9.16 -16.81
C GLU A 88 9.42 9.03 -15.33
N PHE A 89 9.96 9.88 -14.45
CA PHE A 89 9.62 9.87 -13.03
C PHE A 89 8.13 10.15 -12.78
N LEU A 90 7.57 11.20 -13.41
CA LEU A 90 6.16 11.54 -13.30
C LEU A 90 5.26 10.44 -13.88
N GLN A 91 5.66 9.85 -15.01
CA GLN A 91 4.96 8.72 -15.61
C GLN A 91 4.92 7.50 -14.68
N VAL A 92 6.06 7.15 -14.05
CA VAL A 92 6.11 6.07 -13.06
C VAL A 92 5.20 6.37 -11.88
N LYS A 93 5.23 7.61 -11.34
CA LYS A 93 4.35 8.00 -10.24
C LYS A 93 2.87 7.90 -10.62
N PHE A 94 2.50 8.34 -11.81
CA PHE A 94 1.15 8.21 -12.33
C PHE A 94 0.74 6.73 -12.46
N HIS A 95 1.58 5.88 -13.04
CA HIS A 95 1.29 4.45 -13.16
C HIS A 95 1.15 3.76 -11.80
N CYS A 96 2.01 4.08 -10.83
CA CYS A 96 1.87 3.55 -9.47
C CYS A 96 0.56 4.00 -8.81
N ALA A 97 0.20 5.28 -8.93
CA ALA A 97 -1.06 5.80 -8.39
C ALA A 97 -2.27 5.12 -9.05
N LYS A 98 -2.25 5.00 -10.38
CA LYS A 98 -3.30 4.30 -11.13
C LYS A 98 -3.39 2.82 -10.74
N ALA A 99 -2.27 2.12 -10.66
CA ALA A 99 -2.24 0.71 -10.25
C ALA A 99 -2.77 0.51 -8.82
N ASN A 100 -2.48 1.44 -7.90
CA ASN A 100 -3.03 1.40 -6.54
C ASN A 100 -4.55 1.62 -6.52
N ILE A 101 -5.06 2.54 -7.34
CA ILE A 101 -6.51 2.75 -7.49
C ILE A 101 -7.15 1.49 -8.09
N ASP A 102 -6.62 0.99 -9.21
CA ASP A 102 -7.13 -0.20 -9.88
C ASP A 102 -7.11 -1.43 -8.94
N HIS A 103 -6.09 -1.55 -8.09
CA HIS A 103 -6.01 -2.59 -7.07
C HIS A 103 -7.08 -2.40 -5.98
N CYS A 104 -7.21 -1.20 -5.42
CA CYS A 104 -8.22 -0.90 -4.41
C CYS A 104 -9.64 -1.16 -4.95
N THR A 105 -9.93 -0.78 -6.19
CA THR A 105 -11.20 -1.08 -6.85
C THR A 105 -11.47 -2.59 -6.90
N LYS A 106 -10.48 -3.38 -7.31
CA LYS A 106 -10.60 -4.85 -7.34
C LYS A 106 -10.78 -5.45 -5.94
N GLU A 107 -10.06 -4.95 -4.93
CA GLU A 107 -10.22 -5.42 -3.55
C GLU A 107 -11.64 -5.15 -3.03
N VAL A 108 -12.21 -3.98 -3.34
CA VAL A 108 -13.61 -3.67 -2.98
C VAL A 108 -14.60 -4.61 -3.68
N GLU A 109 -14.40 -4.90 -4.96
CA GLU A 109 -15.24 -5.86 -5.70
C GLU A 109 -15.13 -7.27 -5.12
N SER A 110 -13.91 -7.74 -4.82
CA SER A 110 -13.66 -9.04 -4.19
C SER A 110 -14.32 -9.13 -2.82
N LEU A 111 -14.20 -8.08 -2.01
CA LEU A 111 -14.79 -8.03 -0.68
C LEU A 111 -16.32 -8.11 -0.73
N LYS A 112 -16.97 -7.44 -1.68
CA LYS A 112 -18.43 -7.56 -1.88
C LYS A 112 -18.85 -9.00 -2.18
N MET A 113 -18.10 -9.68 -3.05
CA MET A 113 -18.36 -11.09 -3.38
C MET A 113 -18.16 -12.00 -2.17
N GLU A 114 -17.08 -11.81 -1.41
CA GLU A 114 -16.79 -12.59 -0.20
C GLU A 114 -17.86 -12.38 0.89
N MET A 115 -18.32 -11.15 1.08
CA MET A 115 -19.41 -10.85 2.01
C MET A 115 -20.70 -11.55 1.61
N GLN A 116 -21.07 -11.52 0.33
CA GLN A 116 -22.25 -12.22 -0.17
C GLN A 116 -22.11 -13.74 0.02
N TRP A 117 -20.94 -14.30 -0.29
CA TRP A 117 -20.66 -15.72 -0.04
C TRP A 117 -20.79 -16.09 1.44
N MET A 118 -20.39 -15.22 2.35
CA MET A 118 -20.54 -15.44 3.79
C MET A 118 -22.00 -15.47 4.21
N ALA A 119 -22.83 -14.56 3.66
CA ALA A 119 -24.28 -14.59 3.89
C ALA A 119 -24.89 -15.90 3.38
N ASP A 120 -24.58 -16.27 2.13
CA ASP A 120 -25.09 -17.50 1.51
C ASP A 120 -24.67 -18.75 2.30
N PHE A 121 -23.43 -18.78 2.81
CA PHE A 121 -22.90 -19.84 3.65
C PHE A 121 -23.69 -19.99 4.97
N PHE A 122 -23.97 -18.89 5.67
CA PHE A 122 -24.75 -18.93 6.90
C PHE A 122 -26.21 -19.31 6.66
N GLN A 123 -26.81 -18.81 5.58
CA GLN A 123 -28.17 -19.18 5.18
C GLN A 123 -28.27 -20.68 4.87
N HIS A 124 -27.34 -21.20 4.05
CA HIS A 124 -27.26 -22.63 3.74
C HIS A 124 -27.19 -23.48 5.00
N HIS A 125 -26.34 -23.10 5.96
CA HIS A 125 -26.22 -23.81 7.22
C HIS A 125 -27.50 -23.73 8.07
N SER A 126 -28.15 -22.56 8.15
CA SER A 126 -29.42 -22.42 8.85
C SER A 126 -30.48 -23.37 8.28
N ASP A 127 -30.61 -23.41 6.95
CA ASP A 127 -31.60 -24.27 6.28
C ASP A 127 -31.29 -25.76 6.43
N LYS A 128 -30.01 -26.15 6.37
CA LYS A 128 -29.58 -27.53 6.65
C LYS A 128 -29.96 -27.97 8.06
N TRP A 129 -29.78 -27.11 9.06
CA TRP A 129 -30.20 -27.41 10.44
C TRP A 129 -31.72 -27.41 10.62
N ARG A 130 -32.47 -26.62 9.83
CA ARG A 130 -33.95 -26.71 9.77
C ARG A 130 -34.41 -28.06 9.21
N GLN A 131 -33.74 -28.59 8.18
CA GLN A 131 -34.01 -29.93 7.65
C GLN A 131 -33.76 -31.01 8.72
N PHE A 132 -32.62 -30.96 9.42
CA PHE A 132 -32.34 -31.89 10.52
C PHE A 132 -33.35 -31.79 11.67
N THR A 133 -33.91 -30.61 11.91
CA THR A 133 -34.99 -30.43 12.88
C THR A 133 -36.25 -31.19 12.44
N ALA A 134 -36.63 -31.08 11.17
CA ALA A 134 -37.79 -31.78 10.61
C ALA A 134 -37.60 -33.30 10.66
N GLU A 135 -36.45 -33.81 10.25
CA GLU A 135 -36.11 -35.24 10.33
C GLU A 135 -36.16 -35.78 11.76
N ALA A 136 -35.59 -35.04 12.72
CA ALA A 136 -35.59 -35.45 14.12
C ALA A 136 -37.00 -35.48 14.71
N LYS A 137 -37.86 -34.53 14.35
CA LYS A 137 -39.28 -34.54 14.72
C LYS A 137 -40.03 -35.73 14.14
N ALA A 138 -39.80 -36.06 12.86
CA ALA A 138 -40.41 -37.22 12.21
C ALA A 138 -40.03 -38.53 12.94
N LYS A 139 -38.80 -38.62 13.45
CA LYS A 139 -38.31 -39.75 14.26
C LYS A 139 -38.67 -39.65 15.75
N GLN A 140 -39.49 -38.68 16.14
CA GLN A 140 -39.87 -38.39 17.55
C GLN A 140 -38.67 -38.20 18.51
N ASN A 141 -37.49 -37.84 17.98
CA ASN A 141 -36.31 -37.58 18.80
C ASN A 141 -36.28 -36.11 19.25
N VAL A 142 -36.91 -35.84 20.38
CA VAL A 142 -37.12 -34.49 20.93
C VAL A 142 -35.80 -33.78 21.24
N GLY A 143 -34.81 -34.49 21.79
CA GLY A 143 -33.50 -33.91 22.12
C GLY A 143 -32.75 -33.42 20.89
N ARG A 144 -32.66 -34.27 19.85
CA ARG A 144 -32.02 -33.91 18.58
C ARG A 144 -32.76 -32.78 17.87
N ALA A 145 -34.09 -32.78 17.91
CA ALA A 145 -34.90 -31.71 17.33
C ALA A 145 -34.65 -30.36 18.04
N CYS A 146 -34.54 -30.36 19.37
CA CYS A 146 -34.24 -29.15 20.14
C CYS A 146 -32.84 -28.59 19.81
N PHE A 147 -31.82 -29.46 19.78
CA PHE A 147 -30.46 -29.05 19.44
C PHE A 147 -30.37 -28.50 18.01
N ALA A 148 -30.93 -29.21 17.02
CA ALA A 148 -30.92 -28.77 15.63
C ALA A 148 -31.64 -27.41 15.45
N LYS A 149 -32.75 -27.20 16.17
CA LYS A 149 -33.47 -25.91 16.17
C LYS A 149 -32.61 -24.78 16.75
N LYS A 150 -31.85 -25.05 17.82
CA LYS A 150 -30.89 -24.07 18.37
C LYS A 150 -29.83 -23.71 17.34
N GLN A 151 -29.24 -24.70 16.68
CA GLN A 151 -28.22 -24.47 15.65
C GLN A 151 -28.78 -23.64 14.48
N ALA A 152 -29.95 -23.99 13.95
CA ALA A 152 -30.60 -23.22 12.89
C ALA A 152 -30.78 -21.74 13.26
N LYS A 153 -31.18 -21.46 14.51
CA LYS A 153 -31.31 -20.09 15.02
C LYS A 153 -29.95 -19.37 15.08
N THR A 154 -28.91 -20.02 15.61
CA THR A 154 -27.57 -19.42 15.68
C THR A 154 -27.05 -19.01 14.30
N TRP A 155 -27.13 -19.91 13.31
CA TRP A 155 -26.72 -19.61 11.93
C TRP A 155 -27.58 -18.51 11.29
N GLY A 156 -28.88 -18.48 11.57
CA GLY A 156 -29.77 -17.40 11.12
C GLY A 156 -29.39 -16.04 11.69
N THR A 157 -29.05 -15.97 12.99
CA THR A 157 -28.58 -14.72 13.60
C THR A 157 -27.28 -14.22 12.97
N LEU A 158 -26.34 -15.11 12.64
CA LEU A 158 -25.10 -14.74 11.94
C LEU A 158 -25.37 -14.22 10.52
N HIS A 159 -26.29 -14.86 9.79
CA HIS A 159 -26.75 -14.38 8.49
C HIS A 159 -27.28 -12.95 8.59
N ASP A 160 -28.20 -12.68 9.53
CA ASP A 160 -28.83 -11.36 9.67
C ASP A 160 -27.82 -10.27 10.04
N GLN A 161 -26.82 -10.61 10.87
CA GLN A 161 -25.71 -9.71 11.20
C GLN A 161 -24.86 -9.38 9.97
N VAL A 162 -24.52 -10.37 9.14
CA VAL A 162 -23.75 -10.14 7.92
C VAL A 162 -24.54 -9.30 6.91
N ILE A 163 -25.82 -9.58 6.69
CA ILE A 163 -26.67 -8.76 5.80
C ILE A 163 -26.70 -7.30 6.28
N THR A 164 -26.80 -7.07 7.58
CA THR A 164 -26.75 -5.72 8.15
C THR A 164 -25.42 -5.04 7.86
N LEU A 165 -24.30 -5.75 8.03
CA LEU A 165 -22.96 -5.22 7.71
C LEU A 165 -22.79 -4.92 6.21
N ILE A 166 -23.31 -5.78 5.33
CA ILE A 166 -23.30 -5.58 3.87
C ILE A 166 -24.08 -4.31 3.49
N HIS A 167 -25.26 -4.09 4.09
CA HIS A 167 -26.02 -2.87 3.84
C HIS A 167 -25.26 -1.62 4.31
N CYS A 168 -24.63 -1.65 5.49
CA CYS A 168 -23.80 -0.55 5.97
C CYS A 168 -22.61 -0.27 5.04
N PHE A 169 -21.97 -1.33 4.50
CA PHE A 169 -20.85 -1.20 3.58
C PHE A 169 -21.25 -0.53 2.25
N HIS A 170 -22.47 -0.75 1.76
CA HIS A 170 -22.97 -0.11 0.55
C HIS A 170 -23.39 1.36 0.73
N LEU A 171 -23.68 1.78 1.97
CA LEU A 171 -24.08 3.15 2.29
C LEU A 171 -22.89 4.09 2.59
N ALA A 172 -21.70 3.52 2.83
CA ALA A 172 -20.46 4.23 3.10
C ALA A 172 -19.72 4.57 1.80
#